data_AF-A0A7C6B1I4-F1
#
_entry.id   AF-A0A7C6B1I4-F1
#
_cell.length_a   1.000
_cell.length_b   1.000
_cell.length_c   1.000
_cell.angle_alpha   90.00
_cell.angle_beta   90.00
_cell.angle_gamma   90.00
#
_symmetry.space_group_name_H-M   'P 1'
#
loop_
_entity.id
_entity.type
_entity.pdbx_description
1 polymer ?
#
loop_
_entity_poly.entity_id
_entity_poly.type
_entity_poly.pdbx_seq_one_letter_code
_entity_poly.pdbx_strand_id
1 'polypeptide(L)'
;GYTDEMFVRREANPAFRTLMKGLVNEAAAFLRRGRPLVAMMPRKLQIPIYLFVRGGLAIAQAIENRDYDVWSQRPTLSRSKKVALMIRTFWDVLCRHYDRD
;
A
#
# COMPACT_ATOMS: atom_id res chain seq x y z
N GLY A 1 -17.58 -14.76 -12.06
CA GLY A 1 -16.26 -14.31 -11.58
C GLY A 1 -15.54 -13.56 -12.68
N TYR A 2 -14.31 -13.09 -12.44
CA TYR A 2 -13.45 -12.51 -13.48
C TYR A 2 -12.67 -13.63 -14.19
N THR A 3 -12.68 -13.69 -15.52
CA THR A 3 -12.08 -14.81 -16.29
C THR A 3 -10.73 -14.42 -16.90
N ASP A 4 -9.98 -15.43 -17.36
CA ASP A 4 -8.69 -15.22 -18.01
C ASP A 4 -8.84 -14.44 -19.33
N GLU A 5 -9.92 -14.63 -20.10
CA GLU A 5 -10.15 -13.83 -21.31
C GLU A 5 -10.37 -12.35 -20.98
N MET A 6 -11.09 -12.05 -19.89
CA MET A 6 -11.29 -10.68 -19.41
C MET A 6 -9.96 -10.06 -18.96
N PHE A 7 -9.10 -10.86 -18.31
CA PHE A 7 -7.76 -10.45 -17.88
C PHE A 7 -6.87 -10.11 -19.08
N VAL A 8 -6.83 -10.96 -20.10
CA VAL A 8 -6.06 -10.73 -21.34
C VAL A 8 -6.49 -9.42 -22.02
N ARG A 9 -7.80 -9.13 -22.00
CA ARG A 9 -8.38 -7.89 -22.54
C ARG A 9 -8.23 -6.68 -21.63
N ARG A 10 -7.72 -6.85 -20.40
CA ARG A 10 -7.57 -5.80 -19.37
C ARG A 10 -8.90 -5.10 -19.05
N GLU A 11 -9.99 -5.87 -18.99
CA GLU A 11 -11.31 -5.32 -18.75
C GLU A 11 -11.47 -4.92 -17.28
N ALA A 12 -11.61 -3.62 -17.01
CA ALA A 12 -11.86 -3.09 -15.66
C ALA A 12 -13.36 -3.09 -15.28
N ASN A 13 -14.02 -4.24 -15.40
CA ASN A 13 -15.45 -4.41 -15.16
C ASN A 13 -15.79 -4.62 -13.66
N PRO A 14 -17.07 -4.67 -13.25
CA PRO A 14 -17.43 -4.86 -11.84
C PRO A 14 -16.85 -6.13 -11.20
N ALA A 15 -16.73 -7.23 -11.95
CA ALA A 15 -16.14 -8.47 -11.44
C ALA A 15 -14.63 -8.30 -11.15
N PHE A 16 -13.92 -7.55 -12.01
CA PHE A 16 -12.52 -7.17 -11.76
C PHE A 16 -12.39 -6.35 -10.48
N ARG A 17 -13.25 -5.35 -10.29
CA ARG A 17 -13.20 -4.48 -9.11
C ARG A 17 -13.44 -5.26 -7.82
N THR A 18 -14.38 -6.20 -7.82
CA THR A 18 -14.61 -7.11 -6.67
C THR A 18 -13.38 -7.96 -6.38
N LEU A 19 -12.77 -8.57 -7.40
CA LEU A 19 -11.53 -9.36 -7.26
C LEU A 19 -10.40 -8.49 -6.70
N MET A 20 -10.13 -7.35 -7.33
CA MET A 20 -9.08 -6.42 -6.93
C MET A 20 -9.27 -5.91 -5.51
N LYS A 21 -10.51 -5.61 -5.10
CA LYS A 21 -10.82 -5.21 -3.72
C LYS A 21 -10.41 -6.30 -2.72
N GLY A 22 -10.70 -7.56 -3.00
CA GLY A 22 -10.24 -8.69 -2.19
C GLY A 22 -8.72 -8.74 -2.07
N LEU A 23 -8.02 -8.73 -3.20
CA LEU A 23 -6.56 -8.81 -3.27
C LEU A 23 -5.88 -7.62 -2.56
N VAL A 24 -6.37 -6.40 -2.77
CA VAL A 24 -5.83 -5.19 -2.14
C VAL A 24 -6.06 -5.22 -0.63
N ASN A 25 -7.23 -5.67 -0.18
CA ASN A 25 -7.53 -5.80 1.25
C ASN A 25 -6.60 -6.82 1.93
N GLU A 26 -6.36 -7.96 1.29
CA GLU A 26 -5.45 -8.99 1.80
C GLU A 26 -4.00 -8.47 1.85
N ALA A 27 -3.51 -7.84 0.78
CA ALA A 27 -2.18 -7.25 0.74
C ALA A 27 -2.01 -6.17 1.82
N ALA A 28 -3.00 -5.29 1.98
CA ALA A 28 -3.00 -4.27 3.03
C ALA A 28 -3.03 -4.90 4.44
N ALA A 29 -3.76 -6.00 4.62
CA ALA A 29 -3.76 -6.74 5.88
C ALA A 29 -2.37 -7.32 6.21
N PHE A 30 -1.67 -7.89 5.23
CA PHE A 30 -0.29 -8.37 5.43
C PHE A 30 0.67 -7.24 5.83
N LEU A 31 0.58 -6.07 5.17
CA LEU A 31 1.40 -4.91 5.51
C LEU A 31 1.13 -4.42 6.94
N ARG A 32 -0.15 -4.36 7.35
CA ARG A 32 -0.52 -3.98 8.73
C ARG A 32 -0.02 -5.00 9.76
N ARG A 33 -0.19 -6.31 9.48
CA ARG A 33 0.30 -7.39 10.35
C ARG A 33 1.83 -7.41 10.47
N GLY A 34 2.53 -7.06 9.39
CA GLY A 34 3.99 -6.99 9.37
C GLY A 34 4.57 -5.72 10.01
N ARG A 35 3.76 -4.67 10.21
CA ARG A 35 4.23 -3.39 10.75
C ARG A 35 4.96 -3.51 12.11
N PRO A 36 4.47 -4.27 13.11
CA PRO A 36 5.16 -4.41 14.40
C PRO A 36 6.58 -4.97 14.29
N LEU A 37 6.89 -5.71 13.21
CA LEU A 37 8.24 -6.24 12.98
C LEU A 37 9.28 -5.13 12.79
N VAL A 38 8.87 -3.91 12.41
CA VAL A 38 9.75 -2.74 12.31
C VAL A 38 10.49 -2.51 13.63
N ALA A 39 9.80 -2.59 14.77
CA ALA A 39 10.41 -2.35 16.08
C ALA A 39 11.47 -3.40 16.44
N MET A 40 11.36 -4.61 15.88
CA MET A 40 12.29 -5.72 16.09
C MET A 40 13.54 -5.63 15.21
N MET A 41 13.57 -4.72 14.22
CA MET A 41 14.69 -4.58 13.29
C MET A 41 15.81 -3.69 13.84
N PRO A 42 17.07 -3.91 13.42
CA PRO A 42 18.17 -2.99 13.70
C PRO A 42 17.82 -1.56 13.30
N ARG A 43 18.21 -0.56 14.09
CA ARG A 43 17.82 0.86 13.90
C ARG A 43 17.99 1.37 12.47
N LYS A 44 19.10 1.00 11.80
CA LYS A 44 19.39 1.41 10.41
C LYS A 44 18.36 0.90 9.38
N LEU A 45 17.63 -0.17 9.70
CA LEU A 45 16.63 -0.78 8.83
C LEU A 45 15.19 -0.37 9.15
N GLN A 46 14.95 0.24 10.31
CA GLN A 46 13.59 0.61 10.73
C GLN A 46 12.93 1.59 9.75
N ILE A 47 13.66 2.63 9.32
CA ILE A 47 13.15 3.62 8.36
C ILE A 47 12.79 3.00 7.00
N PRO A 48 13.70 2.31 6.28
CA PRO A 48 13.37 1.75 4.97
C PRO A 48 12.26 0.70 5.03
N ILE A 49 12.23 -0.14 6.07
CA ILE A 49 11.17 -1.16 6.23
C ILE A 49 9.83 -0.49 6.56
N TYR A 50 9.81 0.52 7.43
CA TYR A 50 8.56 1.22 7.74
C TYR A 50 8.06 2.02 6.52
N LEU A 51 8.96 2.63 5.74
CA LEU A 51 8.61 3.24 4.46
C LEU A 51 8.02 2.24 3.48
N PHE A 52 8.53 1.00 3.43
CA PHE A 52 7.95 -0.06 2.62
C PHE A 52 6.50 -0.36 3.03
N VAL A 53 6.26 -0.54 4.33
CA VAL A 53 4.91 -0.77 4.88
C VAL A 53 3.97 0.38 4.52
N ARG A 54 4.36 1.62 4.83
CA ARG A 54 3.48 2.78 4.60
C ARG A 54 3.31 3.13 3.13
N GLY A 55 4.35 2.94 2.33
CA GLY A 55 4.29 3.10 0.88
C GLY A 55 3.31 2.12 0.26
N GLY A 56 3.36 0.85 0.67
CA GLY A 56 2.42 -0.17 0.25
C GLY A 56 0.97 0.17 0.62
N LEU A 57 0.72 0.58 1.88
CA LEU A 57 -0.61 1.01 2.32
C LEU A 57 -1.12 2.26 1.57
N ALA A 58 -0.24 3.21 1.28
CA ALA A 58 -0.59 4.40 0.50
C ALA A 58 -0.94 4.05 -0.96
N ILE A 59 -0.28 3.05 -1.55
CA ILE A 59 -0.64 2.55 -2.88
C ILE A 59 -1.96 1.78 -2.85
N ALA A 60 -2.21 0.96 -1.82
CA ALA A 60 -3.51 0.31 -1.62
C ALA A 60 -4.65 1.35 -1.58
N GLN A 61 -4.46 2.44 -0.83
CA GLN A 61 -5.42 3.55 -0.82
C GLN A 61 -5.54 4.24 -2.20
N ALA A 62 -4.44 4.38 -2.93
CA ALA A 62 -4.47 4.96 -4.28
C ALA A 62 -5.24 4.09 -5.27
N ILE A 63 -5.19 2.75 -5.13
CA ILE A 63 -6.00 1.81 -5.93
C ILE A 63 -7.49 1.98 -5.57
N GLU A 64 -7.82 2.00 -4.28
CA GLU A 64 -9.20 2.18 -3.81
C GLU A 64 -9.80 3.51 -4.29
N ASN A 65 -9.05 4.61 -4.22
CA ASN A 65 -9.49 5.93 -4.68
C ASN A 65 -9.76 6.00 -6.20
N ARG A 66 -9.28 5.01 -6.96
CA ARG A 66 -9.55 4.86 -8.39
C ARG A 66 -10.61 3.80 -8.67
N ASP A 67 -11.41 3.45 -7.66
CA ASP A 67 -12.44 2.41 -7.76
C ASP A 67 -11.86 1.08 -8.27
N TYR A 68 -10.63 0.78 -7.83
CA TYR A 68 -9.87 -0.43 -8.16
C TYR A 68 -9.51 -0.59 -9.65
N ASP A 69 -9.69 0.46 -10.47
CA ASP A 69 -9.25 0.46 -11.87
C ASP A 69 -7.75 0.77 -11.96
N VAL A 70 -6.98 -0.30 -12.15
CA VAL A 70 -5.52 -0.25 -12.36
C VAL A 70 -5.12 -0.39 -13.83
N TRP A 71 -6.06 -0.78 -14.70
CA TRP A 71 -5.80 -1.02 -16.12
C TRP A 71 -5.78 0.27 -16.92
N SER A 72 -6.74 1.17 -16.65
CA SER A 72 -6.85 2.46 -17.35
C SER A 72 -5.68 3.39 -17.03
N GLN A 73 -5.22 3.38 -15.77
CA GLN A 73 -4.10 4.18 -15.34
C GLN A 73 -3.39 3.56 -14.13
N ARG A 74 -2.06 3.51 -14.18
CA ARG A 74 -1.25 3.07 -13.04
C ARG A 74 -1.51 3.97 -11.81
N PRO A 75 -1.91 3.39 -10.66
CA PRO A 75 -1.99 4.13 -9.41
C PRO A 75 -0.60 4.55 -8.96
N THR A 76 -0.41 5.84 -8.71
CA THR A 76 0.87 6.39 -8.26
C THR A 76 0.66 7.37 -7.13
N LEU A 77 1.71 7.60 -6.33
CA LEU A 77 1.74 8.66 -5.33
C LEU A 77 2.35 9.92 -5.94
N SER A 78 1.74 11.08 -5.66
CA SER A 78 2.31 12.38 -5.99
C SER A 78 3.65 12.57 -5.25
N ARG A 79 4.49 13.48 -5.77
CA ARG A 79 5.75 13.86 -5.10
C ARG A 79 5.50 14.35 -3.67
N SER A 80 4.46 15.16 -3.46
CA SER A 80 4.08 15.65 -2.13
C SER A 80 3.71 14.52 -1.17
N LYS A 81 2.92 13.52 -1.61
CA LYS A 81 2.58 12.35 -0.79
C LYS A 81 3.82 11.53 -0.42
N LYS A 82 4.76 11.35 -1.36
CA LYS A 82 6.02 10.64 -1.08
C LYS A 82 6.87 11.37 -0.03
N VAL A 83 6.97 12.70 -0.14
CA VAL A 83 7.70 13.52 0.83
C VAL A 83 7.03 13.49 2.21
N ALA A 84 5.71 13.64 2.27
CA ALA A 84 4.95 13.55 3.53
C ALA A 84 5.13 12.18 4.20
N LEU A 85 5.11 11.09 3.42
CA LEU A 85 5.41 9.75 3.92
C LEU A 85 6.83 9.65 4.47
N MET A 86 7.85 10.21 3.79
CA MET A 86 9.20 10.25 4.35
C MET A 86 9.25 11.00 5.67
N ILE A 87 8.81 12.26 5.71
CA ILE A 87 8.89 13.12 6.90
C ILE A 87 8.22 12.44 8.09
N ARG A 88 6.99 11.94 7.92
CA ARG A 88 6.29 11.27 9.02
C ARG A 88 7.00 9.98 9.45
N THR A 89 7.66 9.24 8.55
CA THR A 89 8.31 7.95 8.92
C THR A 89 9.54 8.27 9.75
N PHE A 90 10.33 9.25 9.30
CA PHE A 90 11.48 9.73 10.06
C PHE A 90 11.07 10.22 11.44
N TRP A 91 10.01 11.04 11.53
CA TRP A 91 9.47 11.53 12.80
C TRP A 91 9.07 10.38 13.73
N ASP A 92 8.24 9.45 13.26
CA ASP A 92 7.77 8.32 14.08
C ASP A 92 8.95 7.46 14.56
N VAL A 93 9.96 7.25 13.71
CA VAL A 93 11.12 6.44 14.08
C VAL A 93 12.03 7.16 15.09
N LEU A 94 12.27 8.46 14.89
CA LEU A 94 13.10 9.27 15.78
C LEU A 94 12.45 9.45 17.16
N CYS A 95 11.13 9.68 17.20
CA CYS A 95 10.37 9.85 18.44
C CYS A 95 9.96 8.52 19.10
N ARG A 96 10.36 7.37 18.53
CA ARG A 96 9.97 6.01 18.99
C ARG A 96 8.45 5.76 19.05
N HIS A 97 7.70 6.38 18.15
CA HIS A 97 6.23 6.28 18.06
C HIS A 97 5.74 5.21 17.06
N TYR A 98 6.56 4.23 16.69
CA TYR A 98 6.18 3.18 15.73
C TYR A 98 4.97 2.33 16.16
N ASP A 99 4.68 2.29 17.46
CA ASP A 99 3.60 1.49 18.06
C ASP A 99 2.25 2.23 18.18
N ARG A 100 2.15 3.51 17.78
CA ARG A 100 0.96 4.35 18.05
C ARG A 100 -0.08 4.47 16.94
N ASP A 101 0.20 3.98 15.73
CA ASP A 101 -0.78 3.87 14.64
C ASP A 101 -1.33 2.44 14.56
#